data_AF-A0A6G8S640-F1
#
_entry.id   AF-A0A6G8S640-F1
#
_cell.length_a   1.000
_cell.length_b   1.000
_cell.length_c   1.000
_cell.angle_alpha   90.00
_cell.angle_beta   90.00
_cell.angle_gamma   90.00
#
_symmetry.space_group_name_H-M   'P 1'
#
loop_
_entity.id
_entity.type
_entity.pdbx_description
1 polymer ?
#
loop_
_entity_poly.entity_id
_entity_poly.type
_entity_poly.pdbx_seq_one_letter_code
_entity_poly.pdbx_strand_id
1 'polypeptide(L)'
;MTSKDTVSDHPEFFSGRLALLRVLQQHPHAVASHFHYAACVHALEVEFESISSSLDAELNTEFSTEVHSALSCLLFDLEVINALALSDWEVDVRPMDWPFWQTEYAEEANDLLKQMHRILSAKQDCYIRDL
;
A
#
# COMPACT_ATOMS: atom_id res chain seq x y z
N MET A 1 32.32 -0.50 -40.32
CA MET A 1 32.16 -0.05 -38.92
C MET A 1 31.22 1.13 -38.90
N THR A 2 29.94 0.88 -38.69
CA THR A 2 28.95 1.88 -38.29
C THR A 2 28.07 1.18 -37.26
N SER A 3 28.51 1.24 -36.01
CA SER A 3 27.74 0.82 -34.85
C SER A 3 26.70 1.91 -34.62
N LYS A 4 25.42 1.57 -34.76
CA LYS A 4 24.30 2.32 -34.21
C LYS A 4 23.15 1.35 -34.01
N ASP A 5 22.42 1.60 -32.93
CA ASP A 5 21.23 0.90 -32.47
C ASP A 5 21.51 -0.32 -31.58
N THR A 6 22.29 -0.10 -30.51
CA THR A 6 21.85 -0.68 -29.23
C THR A 6 20.67 0.16 -28.75
N VAL A 7 19.46 -0.26 -29.16
CA VAL A 7 18.27 -0.01 -28.36
C VAL A 7 18.62 -0.54 -26.98
N SER A 8 18.84 0.37 -26.03
CA SER A 8 18.99 -0.03 -24.63
C SER A 8 17.62 -0.49 -24.19
N ASP A 9 17.37 -1.78 -24.37
CA ASP A 9 16.35 -2.52 -23.63
C ASP A 9 16.73 -2.38 -22.15
N HIS A 10 16.32 -1.29 -21.51
CA HIS A 10 16.31 -1.20 -20.06
C HIS A 10 15.08 -1.98 -19.60
N PRO A 11 15.25 -3.18 -19.01
CA PRO A 11 14.14 -3.93 -18.49
C PRO A 11 13.72 -3.25 -17.19
N GLU A 12 12.48 -2.76 -17.16
CA GLU A 12 11.72 -2.46 -15.94
C GLU A 12 12.52 -1.81 -14.80
N PHE A 13 12.74 -0.50 -14.85
CA PHE A 13 12.82 0.27 -13.61
C PHE A 13 11.48 0.10 -12.90
N PHE A 14 11.41 -0.86 -11.98
CA PHE A 14 10.25 -1.09 -11.14
C PHE A 14 10.08 0.13 -10.23
N SER A 15 9.33 1.11 -10.70
CA SER A 15 8.89 2.24 -9.88
C SER A 15 8.23 1.69 -8.60
N GLY A 16 8.64 2.18 -7.42
CA GLY A 16 8.08 1.86 -6.12
C GLY A 16 6.57 2.06 -6.07
N ARG A 17 6.04 3.02 -6.83
CA ARG A 17 4.59 3.16 -7.06
C ARG A 17 3.97 1.93 -7.72
N LEU A 18 4.61 1.35 -8.75
CA LEU A 18 4.16 0.10 -9.37
C LEU A 18 4.28 -1.09 -8.42
N ALA A 19 5.32 -1.12 -7.57
CA ALA A 19 5.48 -2.18 -6.58
C ALA A 19 4.31 -2.19 -5.57
N LEU A 20 3.98 -1.03 -4.99
CA LEU A 20 2.84 -0.89 -4.08
C LEU A 20 1.49 -1.18 -4.77
N LEU A 21 1.31 -0.74 -6.03
CA LEU A 21 0.11 -1.09 -6.80
C LEU A 21 -0.04 -2.60 -7.02
N ARG A 22 1.06 -3.32 -7.22
CA ARG A 22 1.02 -4.78 -7.35
C ARG A 22 0.62 -5.47 -6.06
N VAL A 23 1.07 -4.98 -4.91
CA VAL A 23 0.61 -5.51 -3.62
C VAL A 23 -0.92 -5.41 -3.53
N LEU A 24 -1.49 -4.24 -3.84
CA LEU A 24 -2.94 -4.06 -3.87
C LEU A 24 -3.64 -5.00 -4.86
N GLN A 25 -3.08 -5.19 -6.06
CA GLN A 25 -3.63 -6.10 -7.08
C GLN A 25 -3.57 -7.57 -6.67
N GLN A 26 -2.55 -7.98 -5.92
CA GLN A 26 -2.41 -9.33 -5.39
C GLN A 26 -3.39 -9.61 -4.23
N HIS A 27 -3.99 -8.57 -3.66
CA HIS A 27 -4.92 -8.64 -2.53
C HIS A 27 -6.32 -8.10 -2.89
N PRO A 28 -7.00 -8.64 -3.94
CA PRO A 28 -8.30 -8.14 -4.39
C PRO A 28 -9.43 -8.34 -3.36
N HIS A 29 -9.19 -9.19 -2.36
CA HIS A 29 -10.11 -9.50 -1.27
C HIS A 29 -9.55 -9.06 0.09
N ALA A 30 -8.68 -8.05 0.12
CA ALA A 30 -8.08 -7.54 1.36
C ALA A 30 -9.13 -7.29 2.45
N VAL A 31 -10.30 -6.76 2.10
CA VAL A 31 -11.35 -6.43 3.08
C VAL A 31 -12.35 -7.57 3.35
N ALA A 32 -12.14 -8.76 2.80
CA ALA A 32 -13.07 -9.88 2.99
C ALA A 32 -12.96 -10.55 4.37
N SER A 33 -11.81 -10.47 5.02
CA SER A 33 -11.64 -10.87 6.42
C SER A 33 -10.44 -10.13 7.03
N HIS A 34 -10.39 -10.04 8.35
CA HIS A 34 -9.26 -9.41 9.04
C HIS A 34 -7.92 -10.07 8.65
N PHE A 35 -7.90 -11.38 8.38
CA PHE A 35 -6.69 -12.09 7.96
C PHE A 35 -6.18 -11.64 6.59
N HIS A 36 -7.09 -11.47 5.62
CA HIS A 36 -6.72 -10.96 4.29
C HIS A 36 -6.25 -9.51 4.39
N TYR A 37 -6.87 -8.74 5.29
CA TYR A 37 -6.51 -7.36 5.54
C TYR A 37 -5.11 -7.26 6.15
N ALA A 38 -4.86 -7.98 7.25
CA ALA A 38 -3.56 -8.02 7.91
C ALA A 38 -2.43 -8.43 6.96
N ALA A 39 -2.68 -9.42 6.09
CA ALA A 39 -1.72 -9.83 5.06
C ALA A 39 -1.44 -8.71 4.05
N CYS A 40 -2.47 -7.98 3.61
CA CYS A 40 -2.32 -6.85 2.71
C CYS A 40 -1.54 -5.69 3.35
N VAL A 41 -1.88 -5.31 4.59
CA VAL A 41 -1.20 -4.23 5.33
C VAL A 41 0.27 -4.56 5.53
N HIS A 42 0.59 -5.78 5.98
CA HIS A 42 1.97 -6.20 6.16
C HIS A 42 2.77 -6.18 4.84
N ALA A 43 2.17 -6.65 3.74
CA ALA A 43 2.83 -6.61 2.44
C ALA A 43 3.09 -5.17 1.96
N LEU A 44 2.17 -4.24 2.23
CA LEU A 44 2.33 -2.83 1.90
C LEU A 44 3.43 -2.17 2.74
N GLU A 45 3.47 -2.47 4.04
CA GLU A 45 4.49 -1.98 4.99
C GLU A 45 5.89 -2.41 4.55
N VAL A 46 6.09 -3.72 4.31
CA VAL A 46 7.37 -4.29 3.87
C VAL A 46 7.85 -3.65 2.56
N GLU A 47 6.95 -3.51 1.58
CA GLU A 47 7.32 -2.92 0.30
C GLU A 47 7.64 -1.42 0.44
N PHE A 48 6.86 -0.68 1.23
CA PHE A 48 7.09 0.74 1.48
C PHE A 48 8.40 1.01 2.22
N GLU A 49 8.75 0.19 3.22
CA GLU A 49 10.02 0.27 3.93
C GLU A 49 11.19 -0.08 3.00
N SER A 50 11.05 -1.10 2.16
CA SER A 50 12.04 -1.46 1.14
C SER A 50 12.32 -0.31 0.18
N ILE A 51 11.27 0.39 -0.30
CA ILE A 51 11.42 1.56 -1.16
C ILE A 51 12.10 2.71 -0.40
N SER A 52 11.64 3.01 0.82
CA SER A 52 12.11 4.14 1.63
C SER A 52 13.55 3.98 2.12
N SER A 53 14.01 2.74 2.33
CA SER A 53 15.38 2.41 2.76
C SER A 53 16.33 2.11 1.60
N SER A 54 15.84 2.17 0.36
CA SER A 54 16.63 1.83 -0.83
C SER A 54 17.86 2.74 -0.95
N LEU A 55 19.00 2.11 -1.25
CA LEU A 55 20.25 2.80 -1.62
C LEU A 55 20.19 3.37 -3.04
N ASP A 56 19.20 2.96 -3.84
CA ASP A 56 18.91 3.56 -5.13
C ASP A 56 18.24 4.92 -4.90
N ALA A 57 18.96 6.00 -5.23
CA ALA A 57 18.47 7.36 -5.07
C ALA A 57 17.24 7.66 -5.93
N GLU A 58 17.07 7.00 -7.08
CA GLU A 58 15.89 7.18 -7.94
C GLU A 58 14.63 6.59 -7.29
N LEU A 59 14.75 5.41 -6.67
CA LEU A 59 13.64 4.78 -5.94
C LEU A 59 13.33 5.49 -4.62
N ASN A 60 14.36 5.90 -3.89
CA ASN A 60 14.22 6.58 -2.60
C ASN A 60 13.61 7.99 -2.75
N THR A 61 13.89 8.68 -3.87
CA THR A 61 13.32 10.00 -4.17
C THR A 61 12.14 9.98 -5.15
N GLU A 62 11.63 8.79 -5.47
CA GLU A 62 10.54 8.63 -6.44
C GLU A 62 9.26 9.35 -6.02
N PHE A 63 8.96 9.30 -4.72
CA PHE A 63 7.85 10.03 -4.14
C PHE A 63 8.30 11.45 -3.77
N SER A 64 7.47 12.45 -4.11
CA SER A 64 7.63 13.77 -3.48
C SER A 64 7.45 13.62 -1.97
N THR A 65 8.03 14.55 -1.20
CA THR A 65 7.91 14.56 0.27
C THR A 65 6.45 14.48 0.71
N GLU A 66 5.55 15.17 0.00
CA GLU A 66 4.12 15.19 0.32
C GLU A 66 3.44 13.84 0.04
N VAL A 67 3.79 13.19 -1.08
CA VAL A 67 3.26 11.86 -1.41
C VAL A 67 3.80 10.81 -0.45
N HIS A 68 5.09 10.87 -0.11
CA HIS A 68 5.71 9.97 0.86
C HIS A 68 5.03 10.11 2.23
N SER A 69 4.84 11.35 2.70
CA SER A 69 4.13 11.61 3.96
C SER A 69 2.69 11.11 3.93
N ALA A 70 1.96 11.31 2.83
CA ALA A 70 0.58 10.84 2.70
C ALA A 70 0.49 9.31 2.71
N LEU A 71 1.41 8.61 2.03
CA LEU A 71 1.47 7.15 2.05
C LEU A 71 1.84 6.62 3.44
N SER A 72 2.78 7.26 4.13
CA SER A 72 3.15 6.93 5.50
C SER A 72 1.97 7.08 6.47
N CYS A 73 1.20 8.18 6.38
CA CYS A 73 -0.02 8.35 7.17
C CYS A 73 -1.07 7.28 6.85
N LEU A 74 -1.31 6.96 5.58
CA LEU A 74 -2.26 5.93 5.20
C LEU A 74 -1.84 4.54 5.72
N LEU A 75 -0.55 4.20 5.67
CA LEU A 75 -0.05 2.94 6.22
C LEU A 75 -0.27 2.87 7.73
N PHE A 76 0.01 3.96 8.45
CA PHE A 76 -0.26 4.04 9.87
C PHE A 76 -1.75 3.86 10.19
N ASP A 77 -2.64 4.51 9.47
CA ASP A 77 -4.10 4.35 9.67
C ASP A 77 -4.54 2.91 9.38
N LEU A 78 -3.97 2.28 8.35
CA LEU A 78 -4.24 0.88 8.03
C LEU A 78 -3.79 -0.06 9.18
N GLU A 79 -2.62 0.19 9.78
CA GLU A 79 -2.11 -0.55 10.93
C GLU A 79 -2.96 -0.34 12.19
N VAL A 80 -3.47 0.87 12.40
CA VAL A 80 -4.39 1.17 13.53
C VAL A 80 -5.65 0.31 13.41
N ILE A 81 -6.27 0.25 12.23
CA ILE A 81 -7.43 -0.64 12.00
C ILE A 81 -7.05 -2.09 12.28
N ASN A 82 -5.87 -2.54 11.80
CA ASN A 82 -5.42 -3.91 12.02
C ASN A 82 -5.24 -4.22 13.51
N ALA A 83 -4.66 -3.30 14.27
CA ALA A 83 -4.43 -3.44 15.70
C ALA A 83 -5.73 -3.43 16.51
N LEU A 84 -6.67 -2.53 16.19
CA LEU A 84 -8.00 -2.49 16.81
C LEU A 84 -8.78 -3.78 16.52
N ALA A 85 -8.79 -4.20 15.25
CA ALA A 85 -9.44 -5.43 14.84
C ALA A 85 -8.84 -6.66 15.54
N LEU A 86 -7.50 -6.72 15.66
CA LEU A 86 -6.82 -7.79 16.39
C LEU A 86 -7.20 -7.79 17.88
N SER A 87 -7.24 -6.63 18.51
CA SER A 87 -7.65 -6.48 19.91
C SER A 87 -9.06 -7.04 20.15
N ASP A 88 -10.03 -6.66 19.32
CA ASP A 88 -11.41 -7.15 19.47
C ASP A 88 -11.53 -8.65 19.14
N TRP A 89 -10.80 -9.13 18.13
CA TRP A 89 -10.74 -10.55 17.80
C TRP A 89 -10.19 -11.40 18.97
N GLU A 90 -9.21 -10.88 19.72
CA GLU A 90 -8.69 -11.52 20.93
C GLU A 90 -9.72 -11.52 22.07
N VAL A 91 -10.44 -10.42 22.27
CA VAL A 91 -11.53 -10.33 23.26
C VAL A 91 -12.63 -11.34 22.96
N ASP A 92 -12.94 -11.57 21.68
CA ASP A 92 -13.92 -12.56 21.23
C ASP A 92 -13.42 -14.01 21.27
N VAL A 93 -12.25 -14.27 21.85
CA VAL A 93 -11.63 -15.61 21.96
C VAL A 93 -11.28 -16.20 20.58
N ARG A 94 -10.88 -15.32 19.65
CA ARG A 94 -10.27 -15.69 18.37
C ARG A 94 -11.16 -16.61 17.51
N PRO A 95 -12.41 -16.24 17.23
CA PRO A 95 -13.29 -17.06 16.43
C PRO A 95 -12.74 -17.19 15.00
N MET A 96 -12.92 -18.37 14.39
CA MET A 96 -12.55 -18.62 12.99
C MET A 96 -13.42 -17.77 12.04
N ASP A 97 -14.72 -17.72 12.32
CA ASP A 97 -15.68 -16.86 11.63
C ASP A 97 -15.94 -15.64 12.50
N TRP A 98 -15.23 -14.54 12.23
CA TRP A 98 -15.34 -13.32 13.03
C TRP A 98 -16.29 -12.31 12.36
N PRO A 99 -17.56 -12.20 12.80
CA PRO A 99 -18.56 -11.36 12.13
C PRO A 99 -18.30 -9.87 12.32
N PHE A 100 -17.61 -9.47 13.39
CA PHE A 100 -17.34 -8.06 13.69
C PHE A 100 -16.38 -7.40 12.70
N TRP A 101 -15.51 -8.17 12.03
CA TRP A 101 -14.71 -7.62 10.91
C TRP A 101 -15.59 -6.95 9.85
N GLN A 102 -16.75 -7.56 9.53
CA GLN A 102 -17.67 -7.09 8.48
C GLN A 102 -18.51 -5.86 8.90
N THR A 103 -18.11 -5.16 9.96
CA THR A 103 -18.75 -3.93 10.44
C THR A 103 -17.97 -2.70 9.97
N GLU A 104 -17.65 -1.76 10.86
CA GLU A 104 -16.97 -0.50 10.58
C GLU A 104 -15.52 -0.73 10.09
N TYR A 105 -14.84 -1.78 10.58
CA TYR A 105 -13.46 -2.09 10.18
C TYR A 105 -13.31 -2.33 8.69
N ALA A 106 -14.16 -3.17 8.09
CA ALA A 106 -14.07 -3.47 6.66
C ALA A 106 -14.39 -2.25 5.78
N GLU A 107 -15.30 -1.38 6.22
CA GLU A 107 -15.67 -0.16 5.50
C GLU A 107 -14.53 0.87 5.52
N GLU A 108 -13.98 1.17 6.70
CA GLU A 108 -12.86 2.09 6.85
C GLU A 108 -11.60 1.58 6.13
N ALA A 109 -11.27 0.30 6.28
CA ALA A 109 -10.17 -0.35 5.57
C ALA A 109 -10.31 -0.21 4.05
N ASN A 110 -11.52 -0.42 3.51
CA ASN A 110 -11.77 -0.32 2.08
C ASN A 110 -11.55 1.12 1.57
N ASP A 111 -11.95 2.11 2.35
CA ASP A 111 -11.80 3.51 1.98
C ASP A 111 -10.34 3.96 2.04
N LEU A 112 -9.56 3.52 3.03
CA LEU A 112 -8.12 3.75 3.08
C LEU A 112 -7.39 3.09 1.90
N LEU A 113 -7.69 1.83 1.58
CA LEU A 113 -7.07 1.12 0.45
C LEU A 113 -7.42 1.79 -0.90
N LYS A 114 -8.65 2.29 -1.07
CA LYS A 114 -9.02 3.09 -2.25
C LYS A 114 -8.26 4.40 -2.31
N GLN A 115 -8.06 5.09 -1.18
CA GLN A 115 -7.29 6.31 -1.13
C GLN A 115 -5.83 6.05 -1.53
N MET A 116 -5.22 5.01 -0.98
CA MET A 116 -3.88 4.59 -1.36
C MET A 116 -3.79 4.28 -2.86
N HIS A 117 -4.74 3.49 -3.39
CA HIS A 117 -4.80 3.19 -4.82
C HIS A 117 -4.91 4.47 -5.67
N ARG A 118 -5.70 5.46 -5.25
CA ARG A 118 -5.83 6.75 -5.97
C ARG A 118 -4.52 7.52 -5.97
N ILE A 119 -3.86 7.66 -4.82
CA ILE A 119 -2.56 8.34 -4.71
C ILE A 119 -1.54 7.65 -5.62
N LEU A 120 -1.48 6.31 -5.58
CA LEU A 120 -0.55 5.52 -6.38
C LEU A 120 -0.90 5.46 -7.87
N SER A 121 -2.16 5.62 -8.25
CA SER A 121 -2.58 5.64 -9.66
C SER A 121 -2.54 7.04 -10.28
N ALA A 122 -2.51 8.10 -9.46
CA ALA A 122 -2.44 9.47 -9.95
C ALA A 122 -1.12 9.68 -10.70
N LYS A 123 -1.18 10.02 -11.99
CA LYS A 123 0.01 10.57 -12.67
C LYS A 123 0.42 11.83 -11.91
N GLN A 124 1.71 11.97 -11.61
CA GLN A 124 2.31 13.12 -10.90
C GLN A 124 1.57 14.42 -11.24
N ASP A 125 1.19 15.15 -10.17
CA ASP A 125 0.67 16.53 -10.14
C ASP A 125 -0.85 16.79 -10.06
N CYS A 126 -1.68 15.87 -9.54
CA CYS A 126 -3.03 16.30 -9.13
C CYS A 126 -3.57 15.60 -7.88
N TYR A 127 -3.99 16.44 -6.92
CA TYR A 127 -4.79 16.14 -5.73
C TYR A 127 -4.04 15.67 -4.48
N ILE A 128 -3.25 16.58 -3.90
CA ILE A 128 -3.41 16.83 -2.47
C ILE A 128 -4.27 18.09 -2.39
N ARG A 129 -5.59 17.90 -2.20
CA ARG A 129 -6.47 19.01 -1.82
C ARG A 129 -6.50 19.06 -0.31
N ASP A 130 -6.26 20.26 0.19
CA ASP A 130 -6.22 20.67 1.59
C ASP A 130 -7.40 20.10 2.39
N LEU A 131 -7.08 19.46 3.52
CA LEU A 131 -7.95 19.34 4.69
C LEU A 131 -7.55 20.42 5.70
#